data_AF-A0A2H9M9Y7-F1
#
_entry.id   AF-A0A2H9M9Y7-F1
#
_cell.length_a   1.000
_cell.length_b   1.000
_cell.length_c   1.000
_cell.angle_alpha   90.00
_cell.angle_beta   90.00
_cell.angle_gamma   90.00
#
_symmetry.space_group_name_H-M   'P 1'
#
loop_
_entity.id
_entity.type
_entity.pdbx_description
1 polymer ?
#
loop_
_entity_poly.entity_id
_entity_poly.type
_entity_poly.pdbx_seq_one_letter_code
_entity_poly.pdbx_strand_id
1 'polypeptide(L)' 'SFSPTLEKSIALARVPNGVQIGDSVQVAVRDKMLAARVVKYPFARNGKGLV' A
#
# COMPACT_ATOMS: atom_id res chain seq x y z
N SER A 1 2.36 -3.20 8.39
CA SER A 1 1.41 -3.02 9.51
C SER A 1 -0.01 -3.26 9.00
N PHE A 2 -1.00 -3.52 9.85
CA PHE A 2 -2.41 -3.65 9.43
C PHE A 2 -3.17 -2.37 9.77
N SER A 3 -3.98 -1.87 8.84
CA SER A 3 -4.88 -0.73 9.08
C SER A 3 -6.28 -1.25 9.39
N PRO A 4 -6.78 -1.12 10.63
CA PRO A 4 -8.14 -1.52 10.98
C PRO A 4 -9.19 -0.76 10.17
N THR A 5 -8.92 0.51 9.85
CA THR A 5 -9.84 1.38 9.09
C THR A 5 -10.02 0.95 7.64
N LEU A 6 -9.02 0.30 7.06
CA LEU A 6 -9.07 -0.19 5.67
C LEU A 6 -9.30 -1.70 5.59
N GLU A 7 -9.29 -2.38 6.74
CA GLU A 7 -9.23 -3.83 6.87
C GLU A 7 -8.16 -4.47 5.96
N LYS A 8 -7.04 -3.76 5.75
CA LYS A 8 -5.99 -4.13 4.81
C LYS A 8 -4.59 -3.96 5.40
N SER A 9 -3.69 -4.81 4.93
CA SER A 9 -2.25 -4.67 5.17
C SER A 9 -1.71 -3.45 4.43
N ILE A 10 -1.02 -2.57 5.15
CA ILE A 10 -0.41 -1.35 4.64
C ILE A 10 1.08 -1.30 4.97
N ALA A 11 1.84 -0.67 4.08
CA ALA A 11 3.26 -0.43 4.26
C ALA A 11 3.67 0.85 3.55
N LEU A 12 4.69 1.53 4.09
CA LEU A 12 5.41 2.58 3.39
C LEU A 12 6.72 1.97 2.88
N ALA A 13 6.98 2.12 1.59
CA ALA A 13 8.19 1.60 0.95
C ALA A 13 8.76 2.67 0.01
N ARG A 14 10.08 2.65 -0.20
CA ARG A 14 10.72 3.45 -1.24
C ARG A 14 10.57 2.73 -2.57
N VAL A 15 10.03 3.43 -3.56
CA VAL A 15 9.85 2.92 -4.93
C VAL A 15 10.63 3.81 -5.91
N PRO A 16 11.03 3.28 -7.09
CA PRO A 16 11.62 4.08 -8.14
C PRO A 16 10.69 5.23 -8.56
N ASN A 17 11.26 6.34 -9.02
CA ASN A 17 10.51 7.55 -9.38
C ASN A 17 9.54 7.36 -10.57
N GLY A 18 9.68 6.25 -11.32
CA GLY A 18 8.78 5.89 -12.42
C GLY A 18 7.50 5.17 -11.99
N VAL A 19 7.36 4.80 -10.71
CA VAL A 19 6.18 4.09 -10.20
C VAL A 19 5.05 5.08 -9.99
N GLN A 20 3.91 4.81 -10.63
CA GLN A 20 2.74 5.69 -10.59
C GLN A 20 1.72 5.24 -9.54
N ILE A 21 0.88 6.18 -9.11
CA ILE A 21 -0.26 5.87 -8.26
C ILE A 21 -1.24 5.00 -9.07
N GLY A 22 -1.61 3.86 -8.52
CA GLY A 22 -2.48 2.87 -9.16
C GLY A 22 -1.74 1.64 -9.66
N ASP A 23 -0.41 1.69 -9.75
CA ASP A 23 0.42 0.57 -10.22
C ASP A 23 0.33 -0.63 -9.28
N SER A 24 0.42 -1.81 -9.89
CA SER A 24 0.57 -3.08 -9.18
C SER A 24 2.04 -3.39 -9.01
N VAL A 25 2.48 -3.50 -7.77
CA VAL A 25 3.84 -3.85 -7.38
C VAL A 25 3.82 -5.15 -6.59
N GLN A 26 4.95 -5.85 -6.57
CA GLN A 26 5.10 -7.04 -5.73
C GLN A 26 6.01 -6.71 -4.56
N VAL A 27 5.57 -7.09 -3.36
CA VAL A 27 6.32 -6.91 -2.12
C VAL A 27 6.71 -8.28 -1.61
N ALA A 28 8.01 -8.50 -1.46
CA ALA A 28 8.53 -9.69 -0.80
C ALA A 28 8.26 -9.58 0.71
N VAL A 29 7.33 -10.37 1.21
CA VAL A 29 7.04 -10.51 2.64
C VAL A 29 7.48 -11.91 3.05
N ARG A 30 8.62 -11.98 3.75
CA ARG A 30 9.31 -13.24 4.06
C ARG A 30 9.63 -13.96 2.73
N ASP A 31 9.19 -15.21 2.57
CA ASP A 31 9.41 -16.03 1.37
C ASP A 31 8.28 -15.91 0.32
N LYS A 32 7.38 -14.93 0.46
CA LYS A 32 6.23 -14.78 -0.44
C LYS A 32 6.24 -13.42 -1.14
N MET A 33 6.03 -13.44 -2.45
CA MET A 33 5.73 -12.25 -3.24
C MET A 33 4.24 -11.97 -3.15
N LEU A 34 3.87 -10.87 -2.50
CA LEU A 34 2.49 -10.42 -2.38
C LEU A 34 2.25 -9.26 -3.33
N ALA A 35 1.14 -9.31 -4.08
CA ALA A 35 0.71 -8.18 -4.88
C ALA A 35 0.22 -7.04 -3.96
N ALA A 36 0.70 -5.84 -4.22
CA ALA A 36 0.30 -4.61 -3.56
C ALA A 36 0.01 -3.53 -4.59
N ARG A 37 -0.81 -2.56 -4.21
CA ARG A 37 -1.17 -1.43 -5.07
C ARG A 37 -0.55 -0.16 -4.52
N VAL A 38 0.04 0.63 -5.41
CA VAL A 38 0.58 1.94 -5.07
C VAL A 38 -0.59 2.91 -4.93
N VAL A 39 -0.73 3.52 -3.77
CA VAL A 39 -1.81 4.46 -3.47
C VAL A 39 -1.24 5.79 -3.02
N LYS A 40 -2.01 6.87 -3.22
CA LYS A 40 -1.62 8.19 -2.77
C LYS A 40 -1.71 8.27 -1.24
N TYR A 41 -0.71 8.88 -0.62
CA TYR A 41 -0.79 9.24 0.80
C TYR A 41 -1.64 10.51 0.97
N PRO A 42 -2.51 10.62 1.99
CA PRO A 42 -2.81 9.64 3.05
C PRO A 42 -3.83 8.57 2.62
N PHE A 43 -3.60 7.32 3.03
CA PHE A 43 -4.48 6.17 2.71
C PHE A 43 -5.74 6.09 3.59
N ALA A 44 -5.76 6.77 4.74
CA ALA A 44 -6.95 6.90 5.58
C ALA A 44 -6.97 8.28 6.27
N ARG A 45 -8.16 8.86 6.44
CA ARG A 45 -8.35 10.12 7.16
C ARG A 45 -9.70 10.08 7.90
N ASN A 46 -9.73 10.50 9.17
CA ASN A 46 -10.95 10.55 10.01
C ASN A 46 -11.76 9.24 10.00
N GLY A 47 -11.11 8.08 10.08
CA GLY A 47 -11.81 6.79 10.06
C GLY A 47 -12.38 6.37 8.71
N LYS A 48 -12.05 7.07 7.61
CA LYS A 48 -12.43 6.70 6.24
C LYS A 48 -11.21 6.32 5.42
N GLY A 49 -11.34 5.26 4.63
CA GLY A 49 -10.37 4.90 3.61
C GLY A 49 -10.40 5.84 2.42
N LEU A 50 -9.23 6.28 1.96
CA LEU A 50 -9.06 7.17 0.80
C LEU A 50 -8.36 6.45 -0.38
N VAL A 51 -8.43 5.12 -0.39
CA VAL A 51 -7.72 4.21 -1.31
C VAL A 51 -8.64 3.59 -2.35
#